data_AF-A0A445M2T5-F1
#
_entry.id   AF-A0A445M2T5-F1
#
_cell.length_a   1.000
_cell.length_b   1.000
_cell.length_c   1.000
_cell.angle_alpha   90.00
_cell.angle_beta   90.00
_cell.angle_gamma   90.00
#
_symmetry.space_group_name_H-M   'P 1'
#
loop_
_entity.id
_entity.type
_entity.pdbx_description
1 polymer ?
#
loop_
_entity_poly.entity_id
_entity_poly.type
_entity_poly.pdbx_seq_one_letter_code
_entity_poly.pdbx_strand_id
1 'polypeptide(L)' 'MGAQSSKLSMLPVNKLIVLYVVFKLDESYTPSKVSILAGDGFHNLKEIKTVELVKPTGWVYLSLSGAYPR' A
#
# COMPACT_ATOMS: atom_id res chain seq x y z
N MET A 1 -31.90 -17.50 -22.96
CA MET A 1 -31.65 -16.33 -22.10
C MET A 1 -30.85 -16.80 -20.89
N GLY A 2 -29.53 -16.66 -20.92
CA GLY A 2 -28.66 -16.98 -19.79
C GLY A 2 -27.80 -15.76 -19.50
N ALA A 3 -28.06 -15.09 -18.38
CA ALA A 3 -27.36 -13.88 -18.01
C ALA A 3 -25.87 -14.20 -17.73
N GLN A 4 -25.00 -13.46 -18.39
CA GLN A 4 -23.55 -13.36 -18.17
C GLN A 4 -23.29 -12.86 -16.74
N SER A 5 -23.38 -13.74 -15.73
CA SER A 5 -23.20 -13.43 -14.32
C SER A 5 -21.84 -13.89 -13.79
N SER A 6 -20.75 -13.53 -14.47
CA SER A 6 -19.39 -13.79 -13.99
C SER A 6 -18.44 -12.59 -14.10
N LYS A 7 -18.90 -11.47 -14.69
CA LYS A 7 -18.02 -10.31 -14.94
C LYS A 7 -18.07 -9.24 -13.84
N LEU A 8 -18.98 -9.35 -12.88
CA LEU A 8 -19.14 -8.39 -11.78
C LEU A 8 -18.20 -8.67 -10.58
N SER A 9 -17.53 -9.83 -10.53
CA SER A 9 -16.64 -10.21 -9.42
C SER A 9 -15.19 -9.70 -9.53
N MET A 10 -14.85 -8.99 -10.61
CA MET A 10 -13.47 -8.54 -10.90
C MET A 10 -13.32 -7.02 -10.93
N LEU A 11 -14.14 -6.27 -10.20
CA LEU A 11 -13.78 -4.87 -9.93
C LEU A 11 -12.50 -4.89 -9.08
N PRO A 12 -11.41 -4.24 -9.53
CA PRO A 12 -10.18 -4.21 -8.76
C PRO A 12 -10.47 -3.56 -7.41
N VAL A 13 -10.32 -4.34 -6.34
CA VAL A 13 -10.36 -3.80 -4.99
C VAL A 13 -9.11 -2.94 -4.82
N ASN A 14 -9.28 -1.62 -4.90
CA ASN A 14 -8.21 -0.68 -4.60
C ASN A 14 -7.91 -0.76 -3.10
N LYS A 15 -6.87 -1.53 -2.74
CA LYS A 15 -6.35 -1.56 -1.38
C LYS A 15 -5.51 -0.31 -1.15
N LEU A 16 -5.73 0.34 0.00
CA LEU A 16 -5.10 1.61 0.37
C LEU A 16 -4.52 1.49 1.78
N ILE A 17 -3.26 1.89 1.94
CA ILE A 17 -2.64 2.12 3.26
C ILE A 17 -2.53 3.62 3.46
N VAL A 18 -2.91 4.11 4.64
CA VAL A 18 -2.83 5.54 4.99
C VAL A 18 -1.97 5.68 6.23
N LEU A 19 -0.95 6.53 6.17
CA LEU A 19 -0.03 6.82 7.27
C LEU A 19 -0.19 8.29 7.66
N TYR A 20 -0.17 8.60 8.95
CA TYR A 20 -0.02 9.98 9.40
C TYR A 20 1.44 10.22 9.75
N VAL A 21 2.11 11.09 9.00
CA VAL A 21 3.56 11.32 9.14
C VAL A 21 3.82 12.82 9.01
N VAL A 22 4.45 13.42 10.03
CA VAL A 22 4.69 14.88 10.07
C VAL A 22 6.14 15.18 10.42
N PHE A 23 6.93 15.51 9.40
CA PHE A 23 8.37 15.73 9.53
C PHE A 23 8.75 16.78 10.58
N LYS A 24 7.97 17.85 10.69
CA LYS A 24 8.24 18.92 11.65
C LYS A 24 7.97 18.52 13.11
N LEU A 25 7.16 17.49 13.35
CA LEU A 25 6.86 16.99 14.69
C LEU A 25 7.83 15.90 15.12
N ASP A 26 8.20 15.01 14.19
CA ASP A 26 9.00 13.81 14.49
C ASP A 26 10.50 13.98 14.14
N GLU A 27 10.88 15.04 13.41
CA GLU A 27 12.25 15.34 12.99
C GLU A 27 12.98 14.11 12.40
N SER A 28 14.08 13.67 13.01
CA SER A 28 14.89 12.52 12.57
C SER A 28 14.20 11.17 12.74
N TYR A 29 13.12 11.08 13.54
CA TYR A 29 12.30 9.88 13.68
C TYR A 29 11.31 9.70 12.54
N THR A 30 11.16 10.71 11.68
CA THR A 30 10.32 10.61 10.49
C THR A 30 10.89 9.56 9.53
N PRO A 31 10.13 8.52 9.16
CA PRO A 31 10.62 7.53 8.20
C PRO A 31 10.90 8.19 6.85
N SER A 32 12.11 8.00 6.32
CA SER A 32 12.48 8.45 4.97
C SER A 32 12.07 7.44 3.89
N LYS A 33 11.85 6.19 4.26
CA LYS A 33 11.47 5.10 3.37
C LYS A 33 10.54 4.11 4.06
N VAL A 34 9.52 3.63 3.34
CA VAL A 34 8.60 2.58 3.78
C VAL A 34 8.56 1.47 2.73
N SER A 35 8.85 0.25 3.15
CA SER A 35 8.62 -0.97 2.36
C SER A 35 7.38 -1.69 2.88
N ILE A 36 6.52 -2.12 1.96
CA ILE A 36 5.27 -2.82 2.23
C ILE A 36 5.45 -4.24 1.74
N LEU A 37 5.37 -5.19 2.68
CA LEU A 37 5.44 -6.61 2.41
C LEU A 37 4.08 -7.26 2.65
N ALA A 38 3.72 -8.23 1.82
CA ALA A 38 2.50 -9.01 1.95
C ALA A 38 2.76 -10.49 1.69
N GLY A 39 2.02 -11.35 2.40
CA GLY A 39 2.09 -12.80 2.34
C GLY A 39 0.95 -13.39 3.18
N ASP A 40 0.83 -14.71 3.23
CA ASP A 40 -0.16 -15.41 4.07
C ASP A 40 0.42 -15.80 5.46
N GLY A 41 1.72 -15.60 5.67
CA GLY A 41 2.40 -15.79 6.94
C GLY A 41 3.75 -15.08 7.01
N PHE A 42 4.34 -15.00 8.21
CA PHE A 42 5.62 -14.29 8.41
C PHE A 42 6.79 -14.84 7.58
N HIS A 43 6.73 -16.12 7.20
CA HIS A 43 7.78 -16.81 6.47
C HIS A 43 7.74 -16.58 4.94
N ASN A 44 6.68 -15.97 4.40
CA ASN A 44 6.52 -15.78 2.95
C ASN A 44 6.16 -14.34 2.55
N LEU A 45 6.44 -13.38 3.42
CA LEU A 45 6.29 -11.97 3.12
C LEU A 45 7.19 -11.59 1.93
N LYS A 46 6.57 -11.08 0.86
CA LYS A 46 7.25 -10.51 -0.31
C LYS A 46 7.04 -9.00 -0.35
N GLU A 47 8.08 -8.25 -0.71
CA GLU A 47 7.93 -6.83 -0.98
C GLU A 47 7.02 -6.62 -2.19
N ILE A 48 5.94 -5.87 -1.99
CA ILE A 48 4.97 -5.53 -3.05
C ILE A 48 5.05 -4.06 -3.45
N LYS A 49 5.60 -3.19 -2.57
CA LYS A 49 5.76 -1.76 -2.83
C LYS A 49 6.80 -1.14 -1.92
N THR A 50 7.57 -0.21 -2.47
CA THR A 50 8.50 0.64 -1.72
C THR A 50 8.20 2.10 -2.04
N VAL A 51 8.24 2.95 -1.02
CA VAL A 51 7.93 4.39 -1.12
C VAL A 51 8.97 5.19 -0.36
N GLU A 52 9.55 6.17 -1.03
CA GLU A 52 10.41 7.18 -0.40
C GLU A 52 9.54 8.36 0.05
N LEU A 53 9.78 8.86 1.27
CA LEU A 53 9.04 9.96 1.90
C LEU A 53 9.98 11.16 2.08
N VAL A 54 9.66 12.27 1.44
CA VAL A 54 10.46 13.49 1.52
C VAL A 54 9.73 14.54 2.35
N LYS A 55 10.08 14.61 3.64
CA LYS A 55 9.54 15.56 4.61
C LYS A 55 7.99 15.64 4.59
N PRO A 56 7.27 14.53 4.78
CA PRO A 56 5.80 14.50 4.74
C PRO A 56 5.19 15.41 5.81
N THR A 57 3.98 15.91 5.55
CA THR A 57 3.28 16.85 6.45
C THR A 57 1.79 16.49 6.57
N GLY A 58 1.50 15.31 7.12
CA GLY A 58 0.16 14.85 7.44
C GLY A 58 -0.15 13.46 6.90
N TRP A 59 -1.37 13.28 6.37
CA TRP A 59 -1.81 12.01 5.80
C TRP A 59 -1.07 11.69 4.48
N VAL A 60 -0.50 10.50 4.40
CA VAL A 60 0.16 9.93 3.23
C VAL A 60 -0.64 8.73 2.74
N TYR A 61 -1.03 8.75 1.46
CA TYR A 61 -1.92 7.75 0.85
C TYR A 61 -1.12 6.82 -0.07
N LEU A 62 -1.00 5.55 0.31
CA LEU A 62 -0.22 4.54 -0.39
C LEU A 62 -1.15 3.54 -1.07
N SER A 63 -1.48 3.81 -2.34
CA SER A 63 -2.26 2.87 -3.18
C SER A 63 -1.47 1.60 -3.45
N LEU A 64 -2.10 0.43 -3.27
CA LEU A 64 -1.53 -0.88 -3.61
C LEU A 64 -1.98 -1.39 -4.97
N SER A 65 -2.56 -0.51 -5.80
CA SER A 65 -2.96 -0.86 -7.17
C SER A 65 -1.73 -1.27 -7.98
N GLY A 66 -1.79 -2.42 -8.66
CA GLY A 66 -0.66 -2.95 -9.42
C GLY A 66 0.51 -3.49 -8.58
N ALA A 67 0.38 -3.53 -7.25
CA ALA A 67 1.35 -4.13 -6.35
C ALA A 67 1.15 -5.66 -6.34
N TYR A 68 1.70 -6.34 -7.34
CA TYR A 68 1.76 -7.80 -7.38
C TYR A 68 3.09 -8.28 -6.81
N PRO A 69 3.12 -9.36 -6.01
CA PRO A 69 4.37 -9.99 -5.61
C PRO A 69 5.12 -10.42 -6.88
N ARG A 70 6.36 -9.94 -7.05
CA ARG A 70 7.25 -10.46 -8.10
C ARG A 70 7.70 -11.89 -7.80
#